data_AF-F8B3U5-F1
#
_entry.id   AF-F8B3U5-F1
#
_cell.length_a   1.000
_cell.length_b   1.000
_cell.length_c   1.000
_cell.angle_alpha   90.00
_cell.angle_beta   90.00
_cell.angle_gamma   90.00
#
_symmetry.space_group_name_H-M   'P 1'
#
loop_
_entity.id
_entity.type
_entity.pdbx_description
1 polymer ?
#
loop_
_entity_poly.entity_id
_entity_poly.type
_entity_poly.pdbx_seq_one_letter_code
_entity_poly.pdbx_strand_id
1 'polypeptide(L)'
;MVTQTPERTLGAIAQGDSPVLEELVQMHLDTLERSGLDERTYHLVRLAALVAMDSAPVSYLMNLAVARDAGLTAADAQGVCTAIAPIVGSARVVSAAGSVLRALGFEEALPNN
;
A
#
# COMPACT_ATOMS: atom_id res chain seq x y z
N MET A 1 -22.27 -3.06 -29.57
CA MET A 1 -21.63 -3.13 -28.24
C MET A 1 -21.97 -4.48 -27.63
N VAL A 2 -20.98 -5.36 -27.44
CA VAL A 2 -21.18 -6.57 -26.65
C VAL A 2 -21.10 -6.13 -25.19
N THR A 3 -22.23 -6.13 -24.48
CA THR A 3 -22.23 -5.82 -23.04
C THR A 3 -21.44 -6.89 -22.32
N GLN A 4 -20.26 -6.53 -21.81
CA GLN A 4 -19.44 -7.42 -21.00
C GLN A 4 -20.18 -7.70 -19.69
N THR A 5 -20.12 -8.95 -19.22
CA THR A 5 -20.74 -9.30 -17.94
C THR A 5 -19.96 -8.68 -16.78
N PRO A 6 -20.60 -8.29 -15.67
CA PRO A 6 -19.94 -7.63 -14.54
C PRO A 6 -18.71 -8.39 -14.01
N GLU A 7 -18.73 -9.72 -14.03
CA GLU A 7 -17.64 -10.58 -13.55
C GLU A 7 -16.40 -10.47 -14.45
N ARG A 8 -16.56 -10.29 -15.77
CA ARG A 8 -15.43 -10.05 -16.67
C ARG A 8 -14.79 -8.70 -16.42
N THR A 9 -15.60 -7.66 -16.22
CA THR A 9 -15.09 -6.31 -15.91
C THR A 9 -14.36 -6.31 -14.57
N LEU A 10 -14.93 -6.92 -13.53
CA LEU A 10 -14.27 -7.06 -12.22
C LEU A 10 -13.00 -7.92 -12.30
N GLY A 11 -13.00 -8.99 -13.10
CA GLY A 11 -11.83 -9.80 -13.35
C GLY A 11 -10.70 -9.03 -14.04
N ALA A 12 -11.03 -8.17 -15.01
CA ALA A 12 -10.07 -7.29 -15.67
C ALA A 12 -9.45 -6.29 -14.67
N ILE A 13 -10.28 -5.68 -13.81
CA ILE A 13 -9.82 -4.78 -12.74
C ILE A 13 -8.85 -5.50 -11.79
N ALA A 14 -9.19 -6.72 -11.35
CA ALA A 14 -8.33 -7.52 -10.49
C ALA A 14 -6.98 -7.90 -11.13
N GLN A 15 -6.93 -7.99 -12.47
CA GLN A 15 -5.73 -8.25 -13.24
C GLN A 15 -4.95 -6.97 -13.58
N GLY A 16 -5.40 -5.81 -13.10
CA GLY A 16 -4.74 -4.53 -13.34
C GLY A 16 -5.00 -3.97 -14.74
N ASP A 17 -6.21 -4.16 -15.28
CA ASP A 17 -6.60 -3.59 -16.58
C ASP A 17 -6.33 -2.08 -16.63
N SER A 18 -5.70 -1.68 -17.73
CA SER A 18 -5.05 -0.39 -17.90
C SER A 18 -5.99 0.82 -17.72
N PRO A 19 -7.25 0.83 -18.20
CA PRO A 19 -8.11 2.00 -18.08
C PRO A 19 -8.49 2.31 -16.63
N VAL A 20 -8.76 1.29 -15.81
CA VAL A 20 -9.10 1.50 -14.40
C VAL A 20 -7.86 1.86 -13.60
N LEU A 21 -6.73 1.21 -13.88
CA LEU A 21 -5.47 1.54 -13.23
C LEU A 21 -5.04 3.00 -13.50
N GLU A 22 -5.26 3.51 -14.71
CA GLU A 22 -4.99 4.90 -15.07
C GLU A 22 -5.82 5.87 -14.23
N GLU A 23 -7.13 5.63 -14.07
CA GLU A 23 -7.98 6.42 -13.18
C GLU A 23 -7.53 6.36 -11.70
N LEU A 24 -7.08 5.19 -11.23
CA LEU A 24 -6.52 5.04 -9.87
C LEU A 24 -5.23 5.86 -9.71
N VAL A 25 -4.38 5.91 -10.73
CA VAL A 25 -3.16 6.75 -10.74
C VAL A 25 -3.54 8.24 -10.73
N GLN A 26 -4.52 8.64 -11.53
CA GLN A 26 -5.02 10.02 -11.57
C GLN A 26 -5.50 10.50 -10.19
N MET A 27 -6.14 9.63 -9.39
CA MET A 27 -6.54 9.98 -8.01
C MET A 27 -5.36 10.32 -7.09
N HIS A 28 -4.16 9.82 -7.39
CA HIS A 28 -2.96 10.12 -6.61
C HIS A 28 -2.19 11.34 -7.12
N LEU A 29 -2.41 11.77 -8.37
CA LEU A 29 -1.74 12.94 -8.93
C LEU A 29 -2.01 14.20 -8.10
N ASP A 30 -0.95 14.97 -7.95
CA ASP A 30 -0.84 16.20 -7.16
C ASP A 30 -1.27 16.06 -5.68
N THR A 31 -1.54 14.85 -5.18
CA THR A 31 -1.98 14.65 -3.80
C THR A 31 -0.87 15.02 -2.82
N LEU A 32 0.40 14.81 -3.20
CA LEU A 32 1.55 15.30 -2.44
C LEU A 32 1.49 16.84 -2.32
N GLU A 33 1.43 17.55 -3.46
CA GLU A 33 1.39 19.01 -3.49
C GLU A 33 0.17 19.57 -2.74
N ARG A 34 -1.02 19.04 -3.00
CA ARG A 34 -2.26 19.47 -2.33
C ARG A 34 -2.28 19.20 -0.83
N SER A 35 -1.53 18.20 -0.35
CA SER A 35 -1.46 17.89 1.08
C SER A 35 -0.70 18.95 1.89
N GLY A 36 0.19 19.71 1.25
CA GLY A 36 1.09 20.64 1.91
C GLY A 36 2.15 19.97 2.82
N LEU A 37 2.25 18.65 2.81
CA LEU A 37 3.27 17.90 3.55
C LEU A 37 4.58 17.88 2.77
N ASP A 38 5.70 17.84 3.48
CA ASP A 38 6.96 17.45 2.85
C ASP A 38 6.89 15.98 2.39
N GLU A 39 7.67 15.66 1.37
CA GLU A 39 7.64 14.35 0.70
C GLU A 39 7.85 13.18 1.66
N ARG A 40 8.76 13.34 2.63
CA ARG A 40 9.04 12.31 3.63
C ARG A 40 7.82 12.11 4.53
N THR A 41 7.24 13.17 5.09
CA THR A 41 6.05 13.07 5.94
C THR A 41 4.87 12.49 5.16
N TYR A 42 4.69 12.89 3.89
CA TYR A 42 3.64 12.38 3.03
C TYR A 42 3.69 10.85 2.89
N HIS A 43 4.86 10.28 2.60
CA HIS A 43 5.01 8.83 2.44
C HIS A 43 4.86 8.06 3.75
N LEU A 44 5.25 8.64 4.90
CA LEU A 44 5.00 8.06 6.22
C LEU A 44 3.50 7.99 6.54
N VAL A 45 2.76 9.06 6.26
CA VAL A 45 1.30 9.11 6.46
C VAL A 45 0.60 8.10 5.55
N ARG A 46 1.04 7.99 4.28
CA ARG A 46 0.51 6.96 3.37
C ARG A 46 0.78 5.55 3.87
N LEU A 47 1.99 5.27 4.34
CA LEU A 47 2.32 3.97 4.93
C LEU A 47 1.42 3.65 6.13
N ALA A 48 1.25 4.62 7.04
CA ALA A 48 0.37 4.48 8.19
C ALA A 48 -1.08 4.19 7.78
N ALA A 49 -1.59 4.88 6.76
CA ALA A 49 -2.93 4.66 6.21
C ALA A 49 -3.08 3.26 5.58
N LEU A 50 -2.09 2.79 4.82
CA LEU A 50 -2.11 1.44 4.24
C LEU A 50 -2.15 0.36 5.32
N VAL A 51 -1.33 0.52 6.37
CA VAL A 51 -1.37 -0.37 7.54
C VAL A 51 -2.73 -0.32 8.20
N ALA A 52 -3.26 0.87 8.51
CA ALA A 52 -4.56 1.04 9.16
C ALA A 52 -5.72 0.43 8.35
N MET A 53 -5.62 0.45 7.02
CA MET A 53 -6.62 -0.15 6.13
C MET A 53 -6.45 -1.65 5.92
N ASP A 54 -5.36 -2.26 6.40
CA ASP A 54 -4.95 -3.63 6.03
C ASP A 54 -4.98 -3.82 4.50
N SER A 55 -4.29 -2.92 3.80
CA SER A 55 -4.37 -2.82 2.34
C SER A 55 -3.85 -4.06 1.61
N ALA A 56 -4.13 -4.15 0.31
CA ALA A 56 -3.61 -5.21 -0.54
C ALA A 56 -2.06 -5.18 -0.59
N PRO A 57 -1.38 -6.34 -0.69
CA PRO A 57 0.09 -6.45 -0.76
C PRO A 57 0.75 -5.48 -1.76
N VAL A 58 0.18 -5.36 -2.96
CA VAL A 58 0.71 -4.50 -4.03
C VAL A 58 0.72 -3.01 -3.65
N SER A 59 -0.26 -2.55 -2.85
CA SER A 59 -0.36 -1.16 -2.42
C SER A 59 0.83 -0.75 -1.54
N TYR A 60 1.32 -1.67 -0.71
CA TYR A 60 2.53 -1.42 0.08
C TYR A 60 3.77 -1.30 -0.81
N LEU A 61 3.92 -2.16 -1.81
CA LEU A 61 5.07 -2.09 -2.73
C LEU A 61 5.10 -0.77 -3.50
N MET A 62 3.96 -0.33 -4.04
CA MET A 62 3.88 0.93 -4.78
C MET A 62 4.27 2.11 -3.88
N ASN A 63 3.78 2.15 -2.63
CA ASN A 63 4.13 3.23 -1.72
C ASN A 63 5.60 3.17 -1.28
N LEU A 64 6.12 1.98 -0.94
CA LEU A 64 7.50 1.80 -0.48
C LEU A 64 8.53 2.08 -1.58
N ALA A 65 8.21 1.77 -2.84
CA ALA A 65 9.08 2.08 -3.98
C ALA A 65 9.34 3.58 -4.09
N VAL A 66 8.27 4.39 -4.10
CA VAL A 66 8.37 5.85 -4.18
C VAL A 66 8.97 6.43 -2.89
N ALA A 67 8.57 5.90 -1.73
CA ALA A 67 9.08 6.37 -0.45
C ALA A 67 10.59 6.16 -0.27
N ARG A 68 11.15 5.07 -0.83
CA ARG A 68 12.60 4.83 -0.84
C ARG A 68 13.33 5.91 -1.64
N ASP A 69 12.77 6.31 -2.77
CA ASP A 69 13.35 7.37 -3.60
C ASP A 69 13.30 8.73 -2.88
N ALA A 70 12.30 8.93 -2.00
CA ALA A 70 12.21 10.03 -1.03
C ALA A 70 13.07 9.85 0.24
N GLY A 71 13.93 8.82 0.30
CA GLY A 71 14.87 8.58 1.40
C GLY A 71 14.27 7.96 2.67
N LEU A 72 13.06 7.36 2.62
CA LEU A 72 12.56 6.57 3.75
C LEU A 72 13.39 5.29 3.93
N THR A 73 13.73 5.01 5.18
CA THR A 73 14.50 3.84 5.60
C THR A 73 13.60 2.77 6.23
N ALA A 74 14.15 1.56 6.41
CA ALA A 74 13.46 0.51 7.17
C ALA A 74 13.15 0.94 8.63
N ALA A 75 14.03 1.75 9.22
CA ALA A 75 13.82 2.30 10.57
C ALA A 75 12.61 3.25 10.62
N ASP A 76 12.36 3.99 9.54
CA ASP A 76 11.19 4.86 9.44
C ASP A 76 9.89 4.06 9.36
N ALA A 77 9.88 2.99 8.56
CA ALA A 77 8.73 2.09 8.47
C ALA A 77 8.45 1.40 9.81
N GLN A 78 9.49 0.92 10.51
CA GLN A 78 9.37 0.39 11.86
C GLN A 78 8.81 1.45 12.82
N GLY A 79 9.33 2.69 12.76
CA GLY A 79 8.85 3.81 13.57
C GLY A 79 7.36 4.08 13.36
N VAL A 80 6.87 4.07 12.11
CA VAL A 80 5.44 4.20 11.79
C VAL A 80 4.64 3.07 12.44
N CYS A 81 5.05 1.82 12.24
CA CYS A 81 4.38 0.65 12.82
C CYS A 81 4.31 0.74 14.36
N THR A 82 5.42 1.12 15.02
CA THR A 82 5.47 1.33 16.46
C THR A 82 4.54 2.45 16.91
N ALA A 83 4.53 3.58 16.18
CA ALA A 83 3.72 4.75 16.52
C ALA A 83 2.21 4.47 16.43
N ILE A 84 1.77 3.72 15.42
CA ILE A 84 0.34 3.45 15.20
C ILE A 84 -0.16 2.19 15.92
N ALA A 85 0.71 1.28 16.35
CA ALA A 85 0.33 0.00 16.96
C ALA A 85 -0.70 0.13 18.10
N PRO A 86 -0.63 1.14 19.01
CA PRO A 86 -1.65 1.31 20.06
C PRO A 86 -3.04 1.70 19.52
N ILE A 87 -3.12 2.27 18.32
CA ILE A 87 -4.36 2.73 17.70
C ILE A 87 -4.98 1.64 16.84
N VAL A 88 -4.17 0.96 16.03
CA VAL A 88 -4.65 -0.02 15.03
C VAL A 88 -4.57 -1.47 15.52
N GLY A 89 -3.86 -1.72 16.61
CA GLY A 89 -3.61 -3.06 17.17
C GLY A 89 -2.43 -3.79 16.53
N SER A 90 -1.81 -4.69 17.30
CA SER A 90 -0.66 -5.49 16.86
C SER A 90 -0.99 -6.43 15.69
N ALA A 91 -2.20 -7.00 15.67
CA ALA A 91 -2.65 -7.88 14.59
C ALA A 91 -2.57 -7.20 13.21
N ARG A 92 -2.95 -5.92 13.14
CA ARG A 92 -2.92 -5.17 11.88
C ARG A 92 -1.50 -4.83 11.43
N VAL A 93 -0.63 -4.50 12.38
CA VAL A 93 0.81 -4.27 12.10
C VAL A 93 1.47 -5.54 11.57
N VAL A 94 1.21 -6.69 12.19
CA VAL A 94 1.76 -7.99 11.75
C VAL A 94 1.20 -8.39 10.38
N SER A 95 -0.11 -8.19 10.15
CA SER A 95 -0.74 -8.45 8.84
C SER A 95 -0.07 -7.63 7.73
N ALA A 96 0.15 -6.33 7.96
CA ALA A 96 0.82 -5.45 7.00
C ALA A 96 2.25 -5.94 6.68
N ALA A 97 3.03 -6.30 7.70
CA ALA A 97 4.37 -6.86 7.51
C ALA A 97 4.33 -8.16 6.67
N GLY A 98 3.40 -9.06 6.95
CA GLY A 98 3.18 -10.27 6.16
C GLY A 98 2.74 -9.98 4.71
N SER A 99 1.90 -8.97 4.50
CA SER A 99 1.49 -8.54 3.16
C SER A 99 2.67 -8.00 2.35
N VAL A 100 3.58 -7.23 2.96
CA VAL A 100 4.81 -6.78 2.30
C VAL A 100 5.70 -7.98 1.91
N LEU A 101 5.90 -8.92 2.83
CA LEU A 101 6.70 -10.13 2.56
C LEU A 101 6.12 -10.96 1.41
N ARG A 102 4.81 -11.21 1.42
CA ARG A 102 4.11 -11.91 0.33
C ARG A 102 4.27 -11.19 -1.01
N ALA A 103 4.16 -9.86 -1.02
CA ALA A 103 4.31 -9.08 -2.24
C ALA A 103 5.73 -9.20 -2.83
N LEU A 104 6.74 -9.35 -1.98
CA LEU A 104 8.14 -9.56 -2.37
C LEU A 104 8.46 -11.03 -2.73
N GLY A 105 7.50 -11.94 -2.61
CA GLY A 105 7.71 -13.37 -2.86
C GLY A 105 8.41 -14.11 -1.73
N PHE A 106 8.47 -13.54 -0.51
CA PHE A 106 9.04 -14.19 0.67
C PHE A 106 7.99 -15.06 1.39
N GLU A 107 7.42 -16.05 0.69
CA GLU A 107 6.33 -16.90 1.19
C GLU A 107 6.70 -17.75 2.43
N GLU A 108 7.99 -18.02 2.65
CA GLU A 108 8.49 -18.94 3.70
C GLU A 108 8.91 -18.26 5.01
N ALA A 109 8.83 -16.93 5.13
CA ALA A 109 9.40 -16.19 6.27
C ALA A 109 8.46 -15.98 7.48
N LEU A 110 7.22 -16.48 7.43
CA LEU A 110 6.25 -16.32 8.52
C LEU A 110 6.30 -17.55 9.44
N PRO A 111 6.58 -17.40 10.75
CA PRO A 111 6.49 -18.52 11.67
C PRO A 111 5.03 -19.01 11.72
N ASN A 112 4.84 -20.31 11.46
CA ASN A 112 3.57 -20.99 11.66
C ASN A 112 3.19 -20.83 13.14
N ASN A 113 2.11 -20.09 13.42
CA ASN A 113 1.44 -20.12 14.71
C ASN A 113 0.17 -20.95 14.60
#